data_AF-A0A852VI73-F1
#
_entry.id   AF-A0A852VI73-F1
#
_cell.length_a   1.000
_cell.length_b   1.000
_cell.length_c   1.000
_cell.angle_alpha   90.00
_cell.angle_beta   90.00
_cell.angle_gamma   90.00
#
_symmetry.space_group_name_H-M   'P 1'
#
loop_
_entity.id
_entity.type
_entity.pdbx_description
1 polymer ?
#
loop_
_entity_poly.entity_id
_entity_poly.type
_entity_poly.pdbx_seq_one_letter_code
_entity_poly.pdbx_strand_id
1 'polypeptide(L)'
;MAETDWADGGGSFGWVDADIIKRNYMSENTGVRKPKFREKGRLMSASEIERTLVRLAHEIVEKHDGSKNVGLVGIKRRGVPLAQRLGVLIEKIEKHPVDVGVLDISFYRDDLSTDGPRPKVTPGAIGFDVTGRDVILMDDVLYTGRTIRAALDALFDYGRPKSVRLLVLIDRGHRELPIEATYVGRLIPTSKREIIEVKLNEVDGQEQVLLVELMD
;
A
#
# COMPACT_ATOMS: atom_id res chain seq x y z
N MET A 1 -43.67 23.45 -17.77
CA MET A 1 -42.51 24.29 -18.16
C MET A 1 -42.08 25.02 -16.90
N ALA A 2 -40.93 24.76 -16.28
CA ALA A 2 -39.67 24.28 -16.83
C ALA A 2 -39.06 23.19 -15.92
N GLU A 3 -38.55 22.14 -16.57
CA GLU A 3 -37.42 21.35 -16.09
C GLU A 3 -36.19 22.26 -16.05
N THR A 4 -35.37 22.13 -15.01
CA THR A 4 -33.98 22.59 -15.04
C THR A 4 -33.11 21.43 -14.63
N ASP A 5 -32.40 20.93 -15.63
CA ASP A 5 -31.29 20.02 -15.59
C ASP A 5 -30.26 20.40 -14.51
N TRP A 6 -29.86 19.41 -13.72
CA TRP A 6 -28.59 19.41 -13.00
C TRP A 6 -27.75 18.25 -13.54
N ALA A 7 -27.30 18.41 -14.78
CA ALA A 7 -26.08 17.77 -15.26
C ALA A 7 -24.88 18.66 -14.87
N ASP A 8 -23.72 18.03 -14.73
CA ASP A 8 -22.39 18.65 -14.53
C ASP A 8 -21.97 18.95 -13.08
N GLY A 9 -22.02 17.92 -12.24
CA GLY A 9 -21.19 17.80 -11.05
C GLY A 9 -20.01 16.86 -11.29
N GLY A 10 -18.98 17.33 -12.01
CA GLY A 10 -17.71 16.64 -12.20
C GLY A 10 -16.90 16.56 -10.90
N GLY A 11 -17.38 15.80 -9.92
CA GLY A 11 -16.59 15.41 -8.74
C GLY A 11 -15.71 14.23 -9.12
N SER A 12 -14.40 14.44 -9.19
CA SER A 12 -13.43 13.36 -9.37
C SER A 12 -13.42 12.49 -8.09
N PHE A 13 -14.32 11.51 -8.02
CA PHE A 13 -14.22 10.43 -7.05
C PHE A 13 -12.91 9.69 -7.33
N GLY A 14 -11.90 9.94 -6.50
CA GLY A 14 -10.60 9.28 -6.56
C GLY A 14 -10.78 7.82 -6.26
N TRP A 15 -10.67 6.97 -7.28
CA TRP A 15 -10.87 5.53 -7.14
C TRP A 15 -9.73 4.93 -6.33
N VAL A 16 -10.10 4.31 -5.23
CA VAL A 16 -9.23 3.83 -4.18
C VAL A 16 -8.94 2.33 -4.37
N ASP A 17 -7.97 1.79 -3.63
CA ASP A 17 -7.76 0.36 -3.35
C ASP A 17 -9.03 -0.50 -3.50
N ALA A 18 -8.90 -1.72 -4.06
CA ALA A 18 -10.01 -2.67 -4.26
C ALA A 18 -10.84 -2.85 -2.99
N ASP A 19 -10.17 -2.84 -1.82
CA ASP A 19 -10.81 -2.94 -0.52
C ASP A 19 -11.66 -1.72 -0.16
N ILE A 20 -11.29 -0.52 -0.61
CA ILE A 20 -11.99 0.73 -0.31
C ILE A 20 -13.15 0.93 -1.26
N ILE A 21 -13.00 0.54 -2.54
CA ILE A 21 -14.14 0.41 -3.44
C ILE A 21 -15.14 -0.57 -2.81
N LYS A 22 -14.73 -1.80 -2.48
CA LYS A 22 -15.63 -2.79 -1.86
C LYS A 22 -16.26 -2.28 -0.55
N ARG A 23 -15.52 -1.55 0.30
CA ARG A 23 -16.01 -1.07 1.59
C ARG A 23 -17.00 0.09 1.45
N ASN A 24 -16.72 1.08 0.60
CA ASN A 24 -17.62 2.22 0.35
C ASN A 24 -18.95 1.75 -0.28
N TYR A 25 -18.95 0.67 -1.07
CA TYR A 25 -20.18 0.08 -1.62
C TYR A 25 -20.97 -0.82 -0.64
N MET A 26 -20.39 -1.20 0.50
CA MET A 26 -21.05 -2.07 1.49
C MET A 26 -21.76 -1.30 2.61
N SER A 27 -21.56 0.02 2.72
CA SER A 27 -22.11 0.84 3.81
C SER A 27 -23.39 1.62 3.47
N GLU A 28 -23.91 1.59 2.24
CA GLU A 28 -25.09 2.37 1.87
C GLU A 28 -26.21 1.50 1.27
N ASN A 29 -27.35 1.47 1.97
CA ASN A 29 -28.63 0.94 1.46
C ASN A 29 -29.30 1.96 0.53
N THR A 30 -28.53 2.53 -0.39
CA THR A 30 -28.99 3.37 -1.50
C THR A 30 -29.17 2.45 -2.70
N GLY A 31 -30.24 2.58 -3.49
CA GLY A 31 -30.55 1.71 -4.65
C GLY A 31 -29.54 1.70 -5.82
N VAL A 32 -28.26 1.97 -5.55
CA VAL A 32 -27.11 1.89 -6.45
C VAL A 32 -26.78 0.42 -6.72
N ARG A 33 -26.68 0.03 -8.00
CA ARG A 33 -26.25 -1.32 -8.39
C ARG A 33 -24.86 -1.60 -7.82
N LYS A 34 -24.69 -2.73 -7.12
CA LYS A 34 -23.36 -3.17 -6.66
C LYS A 34 -22.44 -3.32 -7.88
N PRO A 35 -21.22 -2.76 -7.86
CA PRO A 35 -20.26 -2.93 -8.94
C PRO A 35 -19.99 -4.42 -9.12
N LYS A 36 -20.12 -4.88 -10.37
CA LYS A 36 -19.76 -6.25 -10.73
C LYS A 36 -18.29 -6.27 -11.10
N PHE A 37 -17.54 -7.22 -10.55
CA PHE A 37 -16.15 -7.42 -10.92
C PHE A 37 -16.04 -8.71 -11.72
N ARG A 38 -15.27 -8.67 -12.80
CA ARG A 38 -14.87 -9.84 -13.57
C ARG A 38 -13.41 -10.14 -13.30
N GLU A 39 -13.11 -11.34 -12.83
CA GLU A 39 -11.73 -11.83 -12.78
C GLU A 39 -11.22 -12.02 -14.21
N LYS A 40 -10.12 -11.35 -14.56
CA LYS A 40 -9.45 -11.50 -15.86
C LYS A 40 -8.33 -12.52 -15.82
N GLY A 41 -7.74 -12.73 -14.65
CA GLY A 41 -6.80 -13.82 -14.42
C GLY A 41 -5.95 -13.64 -13.16
N ARG A 42 -5.20 -14.69 -12.84
CA ARG A 42 -4.24 -14.68 -11.74
C ARG A 42 -2.88 -14.20 -12.22
N LEU A 43 -2.37 -13.15 -11.58
CA LEU A 43 -1.06 -12.55 -11.86
C LEU A 43 0.06 -13.23 -11.09
N MET A 44 -0.19 -13.64 -9.84
CA MET A 44 0.78 -14.35 -8.99
C MET A 44 0.07 -15.38 -8.12
N SER A 45 0.69 -16.54 -8.01
CA SER A 45 0.42 -17.58 -7.01
C SER A 45 1.23 -17.33 -5.72
N ALA A 46 0.89 -18.07 -4.66
CA ALA A 46 1.65 -18.06 -3.40
C ALA A 46 3.16 -18.23 -3.57
N SER A 47 3.60 -19.23 -4.34
CA SER A 47 5.03 -19.48 -4.58
C SER A 47 5.69 -18.39 -5.44
N GLU A 48 4.94 -17.66 -6.26
CA GLU A 48 5.44 -16.49 -6.98
C GLU A 48 5.59 -15.27 -6.06
N ILE A 49 4.67 -15.08 -5.11
CA ILE A 49 4.79 -14.04 -4.08
C ILE A 49 6.02 -14.31 -3.22
N GLU A 50 6.18 -15.53 -2.72
CA GLU A 50 7.33 -15.92 -1.89
C GLU A 50 8.66 -15.72 -2.62
N ARG A 51 8.81 -16.23 -3.85
CA ARG A 51 10.02 -16.04 -4.66
C ARG A 51 10.33 -14.57 -4.92
N THR A 52 9.28 -13.76 -5.11
CA THR A 52 9.43 -12.31 -5.31
C THR A 52 9.95 -11.64 -4.04
N LEU A 53 9.43 -11.99 -2.86
CA LEU A 53 9.90 -11.46 -1.59
C LEU A 53 11.36 -11.87 -1.31
N VAL A 54 11.75 -13.11 -1.62
CA VAL A 54 13.14 -13.57 -1.50
C VAL A 54 14.07 -12.71 -2.37
N ARG A 55 13.72 -12.49 -3.64
CA ARG A 55 14.49 -11.62 -4.54
C ARG A 55 14.64 -10.21 -3.97
N LEU A 56 13.54 -9.62 -3.49
CA LEU A 56 13.53 -8.26 -2.93
C LEU A 56 14.35 -8.17 -1.63
N ALA A 57 14.38 -9.21 -0.80
CA ALA A 57 15.21 -9.26 0.40
C ALA A 57 16.70 -9.18 0.06
N HIS A 58 17.15 -9.96 -0.93
CA HIS A 58 18.52 -9.87 -1.43
C HIS A 58 18.85 -8.49 -2.01
N GLU A 59 17.95 -7.92 -2.83
CA GLU A 59 18.13 -6.60 -3.44
C GLU A 59 18.27 -5.49 -2.40
N ILE A 60 17.53 -5.55 -1.28
CA ILE A 60 17.66 -4.60 -0.18
C ILE A 60 19.03 -4.73 0.49
N VAL A 61 19.42 -5.96 0.87
CA VAL A 61 20.68 -6.22 1.56
C VAL A 61 21.87 -5.75 0.73
N GLU A 62 21.87 -6.06 -0.57
CA GLU A 62 22.92 -5.63 -1.49
C GLU A 62 23.00 -4.10 -1.61
N LYS A 63 21.86 -3.41 -1.71
CA LYS A 63 21.81 -1.96 -1.93
C LYS A 63 22.13 -1.13 -0.69
N HIS A 64 22.10 -1.73 0.49
CA HIS A 64 22.34 -1.08 1.77
C HIS A 64 23.65 -1.53 2.46
N ASP A 65 24.46 -2.35 1.78
CA ASP A 65 25.68 -2.96 2.33
C ASP A 65 25.42 -3.71 3.64
N GLY A 66 24.30 -4.45 3.67
CA GLY A 66 23.77 -5.14 4.85
C GLY A 66 22.44 -4.57 5.35
N SER A 67 21.99 -5.03 6.52
CA SER A 67 20.67 -4.63 7.08
C SER A 67 20.71 -3.85 8.39
N LYS A 68 21.89 -3.56 8.95
CA LYS A 68 22.04 -2.95 10.29
C LYS A 68 21.33 -1.60 10.46
N ASN A 69 21.32 -0.76 9.43
CA ASN A 69 20.67 0.55 9.48
C ASN A 69 19.27 0.58 8.83
N VAL A 70 18.82 -0.56 8.31
CA VAL A 70 17.54 -0.66 7.60
C VAL A 70 16.41 -0.80 8.63
N GLY A 71 15.30 -0.11 8.38
CA GLY A 71 14.04 -0.31 9.08
C GLY A 71 12.90 -0.50 8.08
N LEU A 72 12.12 -1.55 8.23
CA LEU A 72 10.96 -1.83 7.38
C LEU A 72 9.71 -1.26 8.03
N VAL A 73 8.86 -0.58 7.26
CA VAL A 73 7.60 -0.02 7.77
C VAL A 73 6.47 -0.42 6.83
N GLY A 74 5.63 -1.35 7.29
CA GLY A 74 4.45 -1.78 6.55
C GLY A 74 3.30 -0.80 6.71
N ILE A 75 2.74 -0.34 5.59
CA ILE A 75 1.54 0.49 5.58
C ILE A 75 0.32 -0.43 5.70
N LYS A 76 -0.60 -0.12 6.60
CA LYS A 76 -1.82 -0.93 6.75
C LYS A 76 -2.68 -0.86 5.48
N ARG A 77 -3.30 -1.97 5.07
CA ARG A 77 -3.38 -3.27 5.78
C ARG A 77 -2.33 -4.29 5.33
N ARG A 78 -2.24 -4.58 4.03
CA ARG A 78 -1.45 -5.69 3.47
C ARG A 78 0.05 -5.38 3.35
N GLY A 79 0.47 -4.12 3.41
CA GLY A 79 1.89 -3.77 3.53
C GLY A 79 2.54 -4.30 4.81
N VAL A 80 1.78 -4.47 5.90
CA VAL A 80 2.26 -5.00 7.19
C VAL A 80 2.75 -6.45 7.12
N PRO A 81 1.91 -7.45 6.73
CA PRO A 81 2.36 -8.83 6.63
C PRO A 81 3.50 -8.99 5.62
N LEU A 82 3.49 -8.21 4.53
CA LEU A 82 4.58 -8.18 3.57
C LEU A 82 5.90 -7.72 4.22
N ALA A 83 5.89 -6.64 5.01
CA ALA A 83 7.07 -6.14 5.73
C ALA A 83 7.60 -7.14 6.75
N GLN A 84 6.71 -7.81 7.48
CA GLN A 84 7.06 -8.85 8.44
C GLN A 84 7.75 -10.05 7.77
N ARG A 85 7.17 -10.55 6.68
CA ARG A 85 7.77 -11.64 5.90
C ARG A 85 9.15 -11.24 5.36
N LEU A 86 9.27 -10.03 4.84
CA LEU A 86 10.54 -9.52 4.34
C LEU A 86 11.59 -9.39 5.44
N GLY A 87 11.19 -8.95 6.64
CA GLY A 87 12.07 -8.88 7.80
C GLY A 87 12.64 -10.26 8.18
N VAL A 88 11.80 -11.30 8.21
CA VAL A 88 12.23 -12.68 8.46
C VAL A 88 13.20 -13.17 7.37
N LEU A 89 12.97 -12.81 6.11
CA LEU A 89 13.86 -13.18 5.01
C LEU A 89 15.22 -12.50 5.13
N ILE A 90 15.24 -11.21 5.44
CA ILE A 90 16.48 -10.44 5.64
C ILE A 90 17.24 -10.99 6.85
N GLU A 91 16.57 -11.28 7.96
CA GLU A 91 17.19 -11.89 9.14
C GLU A 91 17.86 -13.23 8.82
N LYS A 92 17.23 -14.06 7.98
CA LYS A 92 17.84 -15.32 7.52
C LYS A 92 19.11 -15.11 6.71
N ILE A 93 19.18 -14.04 5.92
CA ILE A 93 20.35 -13.68 5.09
C ILE A 93 21.47 -13.15 6.00
N GLU A 94 21.15 -12.17 6.84
CA GLU A 94 22.11 -11.35 7.59
C GLU A 94 22.47 -11.90 8.98
N LYS A 95 21.74 -12.91 9.45
CA LYS A 95 21.90 -13.57 10.77
C LYS A 95 21.70 -12.64 11.96
N HIS A 96 20.99 -11.52 11.75
CA HIS A 96 20.52 -10.64 12.80
C HIS A 96 19.16 -10.04 12.42
N PRO A 97 18.30 -9.70 13.39
CA PRO A 97 16.98 -9.15 13.09
C PRO A 97 17.11 -7.77 12.42
N VAL A 98 16.07 -7.41 11.67
CA VAL A 98 15.83 -6.06 11.14
C VAL A 98 14.60 -5.49 11.84
N ASP A 99 14.61 -4.19 12.14
CA ASP A 99 13.47 -3.53 12.77
C ASP A 99 12.29 -3.51 11.79
N VAL A 100 11.12 -3.98 12.22
CA VAL A 100 9.88 -3.97 11.45
C VAL A 100 8.81 -3.22 12.21
N GLY A 101 8.24 -2.22 11.57
CA GLY A 101 7.20 -1.36 12.12
C GLY A 101 5.93 -1.31 11.28
N VAL A 102 4.92 -0.65 11.84
CA VAL A 102 3.59 -0.51 11.24
C VAL A 102 3.20 0.96 11.17
N LEU A 103 2.67 1.38 10.03
CA LEU A 103 2.12 2.71 9.86
C LEU A 103 0.64 2.64 9.50
N ASP A 104 -0.19 3.26 10.35
CA ASP A 104 -1.62 3.44 10.12
C ASP A 104 -1.89 4.86 9.62
N ILE A 105 -2.16 4.99 8.33
CA ILE A 105 -2.38 6.27 7.66
C ILE A 105 -3.87 6.65 7.58
N SER A 106 -4.76 5.90 8.25
CA SER A 106 -6.21 6.14 8.18
C SER A 106 -6.60 7.57 8.56
N PHE A 107 -5.79 8.25 9.39
CA PHE A 107 -5.99 9.64 9.82
C PHE A 107 -5.43 10.70 8.85
N TYR A 108 -4.60 10.30 7.88
CA TYR A 108 -3.90 11.19 6.95
C TYR A 108 -4.53 11.19 5.54
N ARG A 109 -5.66 10.51 5.36
CA ARG A 109 -6.40 10.53 4.10
C ARG A 109 -7.07 11.89 3.95
N ASP A 110 -6.90 12.48 2.76
CA ASP A 110 -7.37 13.82 2.39
C ASP A 110 -8.90 14.03 2.52
N ASP A 111 -9.66 13.00 2.91
CA ASP A 111 -11.13 13.03 3.07
C ASP A 111 -11.60 13.26 4.52
N LEU A 112 -10.69 13.38 5.50
CA LEU A 112 -11.08 13.78 6.86
C LEU A 112 -11.10 15.29 6.94
N SER A 113 -12.32 15.83 6.81
CA SER A 113 -12.71 17.16 7.26
C SER A 113 -11.90 17.59 8.48
N THR A 114 -11.40 18.82 8.42
CA THR A 114 -10.46 19.52 9.30
C THR A 114 -10.82 19.62 10.80
N ASP A 115 -11.80 18.84 11.29
CA ASP A 115 -12.45 19.00 12.60
C ASP A 115 -12.38 17.73 13.47
N GLY A 116 -11.18 17.17 13.64
CA GLY A 116 -10.94 16.05 14.56
C GLY A 116 -9.65 16.20 15.36
N PRO A 117 -9.60 15.78 16.64
CA PRO A 117 -8.37 15.81 17.43
C PRO A 117 -7.30 14.92 16.78
N ARG A 118 -6.16 15.53 16.43
CA ARG A 118 -5.00 14.80 15.91
C ARG A 118 -4.57 13.76 16.97
N PRO A 119 -4.38 12.49 16.61
CA PRO A 119 -3.91 11.49 17.56
C PRO A 119 -2.56 11.91 18.12
N LYS A 120 -2.35 11.73 19.44
CA LYS A 120 -1.06 11.99 20.07
C LYS A 120 -0.03 11.01 19.50
N VAL A 121 0.84 11.53 18.64
CA VAL A 121 1.99 10.81 18.08
C VAL A 121 2.88 10.40 19.25
N THR A 122 3.02 9.09 19.45
CA THR A 122 3.88 8.53 20.50
C THR A 122 5.14 7.99 19.82
N PRO A 123 6.35 8.41 20.24
CA PRO A 123 7.60 7.81 19.77
C PRO A 123 7.55 6.28 19.95
N GLY A 124 7.94 5.54 18.92
CA GLY A 124 7.87 4.07 18.93
C GLY A 124 6.50 3.47 18.63
N ALA A 125 5.46 4.25 18.30
CA ALA A 125 4.18 3.68 17.84
C ALA A 125 4.32 2.95 16.49
N ILE A 126 5.33 3.33 15.67
CA ILE A 126 5.76 2.55 14.52
C ILE A 126 6.37 1.20 14.96
N GLY A 127 7.01 1.14 16.13
CA GLY A 127 7.67 -0.05 16.67
C GLY A 127 9.18 0.14 16.91
N PHE A 128 9.78 1.19 16.35
CA PHE A 128 11.21 1.53 16.52
C PHE A 128 11.45 3.04 16.25
N ASP A 129 12.63 3.54 16.63
CA ASP A 129 13.06 4.91 16.28
C ASP A 129 13.54 4.96 14.83
N VAL A 130 12.84 5.74 14.02
CA VAL A 130 13.12 5.92 12.59
C VAL A 130 14.25 6.93 12.34
N THR A 131 14.68 7.69 13.35
CA THR A 131 15.65 8.77 13.21
C THR A 131 17.02 8.24 12.77
N GLY A 132 17.58 8.81 11.69
CA GLY A 132 18.87 8.39 11.12
C GLY A 132 18.87 7.02 10.41
N ARG A 133 17.73 6.30 10.40
CA ARG A 133 17.60 5.00 9.74
C ARG A 133 17.38 5.13 8.24
N ASP A 134 17.73 4.09 7.50
CA ASP A 134 17.33 3.90 6.12
C ASP A 134 15.97 3.17 6.10
N VAL A 135 14.88 3.93 6.01
CA VAL A 135 13.52 3.41 6.12
C VAL A 135 13.00 2.94 4.77
N ILE A 136 12.40 1.75 4.74
CA ILE A 136 11.71 1.21 3.57
C ILE A 136 10.22 1.11 3.90
N LEU A 137 9.42 1.99 3.31
CA LEU A 137 7.97 1.89 3.33
C LEU A 137 7.53 0.72 2.44
N MET A 138 6.58 -0.07 2.91
CA MET A 138 6.06 -1.22 2.20
C MET A 138 4.56 -1.15 2.03
N ASP A 139 4.10 -1.29 0.79
CA ASP A 139 2.68 -1.40 0.43
C ASP A 139 2.46 -2.58 -0.52
N ASP A 140 1.22 -3.01 -0.68
CA ASP A 140 0.91 -4.11 -1.60
C ASP A 140 0.87 -3.66 -3.06
N VAL A 141 0.21 -2.54 -3.35
CA VAL A 141 0.01 -2.02 -4.72
C VAL A 141 0.30 -0.52 -4.81
N LEU A 142 1.27 -0.13 -5.65
CA LEU A 142 1.45 1.28 -6.03
C LEU A 142 0.52 1.65 -7.20
N TYR A 143 -0.41 2.59 -6.93
CA TYR A 143 -1.34 3.14 -7.91
C TYR A 143 -1.12 4.66 -8.09
N THR A 144 -2.03 5.51 -7.61
CA THR A 144 -1.96 6.98 -7.79
C THR A 144 -0.82 7.65 -7.01
N GLY A 145 -0.34 7.00 -5.94
CA GLY A 145 0.70 7.50 -5.03
C GLY A 145 0.16 8.20 -3.77
N ARG A 146 -1.15 8.43 -3.65
CA ARG A 146 -1.75 9.18 -2.51
C ARG A 146 -1.53 8.51 -1.15
N THR A 147 -1.68 7.19 -1.10
CA THR A 147 -1.38 6.36 0.09
C THR A 147 0.06 6.61 0.57
N ILE A 148 1.01 6.62 -0.36
CA ILE A 148 2.43 6.80 -0.05
C ILE A 148 2.72 8.24 0.37
N ARG A 149 2.09 9.24 -0.27
CA ARG A 149 2.20 10.64 0.17
C ARG A 149 1.74 10.80 1.62
N ALA A 150 0.58 10.24 1.98
CA ALA A 150 0.09 10.25 3.36
C ALA A 150 1.02 9.48 4.32
N ALA A 151 1.61 8.37 3.87
CA ALA A 151 2.57 7.60 4.66
C ALA A 151 3.88 8.37 4.90
N LEU A 152 4.35 9.13 3.92
CA LEU A 152 5.51 10.02 4.08
C LEU A 152 5.20 11.10 5.12
N ASP A 153 4.06 11.80 4.98
CA ASP A 153 3.63 12.83 5.93
C ASP A 153 3.59 12.25 7.36
N ALA A 154 2.95 11.10 7.54
CA ALA A 154 2.85 10.43 8.84
C ALA A 154 4.21 9.96 9.38
N LEU A 155 5.10 9.42 8.55
CA LEU A 155 6.42 8.93 8.96
C LEU A 155 7.26 10.05 9.59
N PHE A 156 7.23 11.25 9.01
CA PHE A 156 7.98 12.40 9.51
C PHE A 156 7.43 12.95 10.83
N ASP A 157 6.23 12.59 11.25
CA ASP A 157 5.77 12.89 12.61
C ASP A 157 6.47 12.03 13.67
N TYR A 158 7.02 10.86 13.30
CA TYR A 158 7.70 9.93 14.22
C TYR A 158 9.22 10.10 14.29
N GLY A 159 9.84 10.86 13.38
CA GLY A 159 11.28 11.09 13.42
C GLY A 159 11.85 11.63 12.11
N ARG A 160 13.18 11.57 11.98
CA ARG A 160 13.91 12.07 10.81
C ARG A 160 14.78 10.97 10.23
N PRO A 161 14.24 10.09 9.36
CA PRO A 161 15.02 9.05 8.71
C PRO A 161 16.14 9.65 7.85
N LYS A 162 17.25 8.92 7.72
CA LYS A 162 18.37 9.29 6.83
C LYS A 162 17.92 9.21 5.36
N SER A 163 17.12 8.20 5.05
CA SER A 163 16.53 8.06 3.73
C SER A 163 15.20 7.31 3.82
N VAL A 164 14.31 7.56 2.87
CA VAL A 164 13.04 6.83 2.73
C VAL A 164 12.98 6.25 1.33
N ARG A 165 12.78 4.93 1.24
CA ARG A 165 12.55 4.20 -0.01
C ARG A 165 11.16 3.56 0.04
N LEU A 166 10.62 3.27 -1.14
CA LEU A 166 9.36 2.57 -1.28
C LEU A 166 9.58 1.19 -1.91
N LEU A 167 8.99 0.18 -1.30
CA LEU A 167 8.87 -1.16 -1.85
C LEU A 167 7.38 -1.49 -2.03
N VAL A 168 7.02 -1.97 -3.22
CA VAL A 168 5.67 -2.52 -3.46
C VAL A 168 5.73 -3.90 -4.09
N LEU A 169 4.75 -4.75 -3.77
CA LEU A 169 4.63 -6.05 -4.44
C LEU A 169 4.25 -5.88 -5.91
N ILE A 170 3.24 -5.05 -6.19
CA ILE A 170 2.82 -4.71 -7.55
C ILE A 170 2.89 -3.21 -7.76
N ASP A 171 3.42 -2.81 -8.90
CA ASP A 171 3.23 -1.46 -9.41
C ASP A 171 2.37 -1.52 -10.67
N ARG A 172 1.23 -0.81 -10.63
CA ARG A 172 0.22 -0.82 -11.70
C ARG A 172 0.18 0.45 -12.55
N GLY A 173 1.10 1.39 -12.33
CA GLY A 173 1.15 2.68 -13.02
C GLY A 173 0.06 3.66 -12.59
N HIS A 174 -0.32 4.58 -13.50
CA HIS A 174 -1.34 5.63 -13.31
C HIS A 174 -1.07 6.59 -12.16
N ARG A 175 0.17 7.04 -12.04
CA ARG A 175 0.56 8.05 -11.06
C ARG A 175 -0.25 9.34 -11.21
N GLU A 176 -0.68 9.88 -10.08
CA GLU A 176 -1.20 11.25 -9.96
C GLU A 176 -0.24 12.14 -9.17
N LEU A 177 0.72 11.54 -8.48
CA LEU A 177 1.79 12.20 -7.75
C LEU A 177 3.15 11.69 -8.27
N PRO A 178 4.22 12.50 -8.21
CA PRO A 178 5.56 12.11 -8.66
C PRO A 178 6.23 11.15 -7.66
N ILE A 179 5.60 10.00 -7.41
CA ILE A 179 6.02 8.99 -6.46
C ILE A 179 6.32 7.71 -7.22
N GLU A 180 7.53 7.19 -7.03
CA GLU A 180 7.96 5.92 -7.62
C GLU A 180 8.49 4.96 -6.56
N ALA A 181 8.28 3.68 -6.81
CA ALA A 181 8.85 2.62 -5.98
C ALA A 181 10.33 2.41 -6.33
N THR A 182 11.16 2.30 -5.29
CA THR A 182 12.57 1.93 -5.44
C THR A 182 12.73 0.43 -5.68
N TYR A 183 11.86 -0.37 -5.07
CA TYR A 183 11.84 -1.81 -5.16
C TYR A 183 10.45 -2.26 -5.61
N VAL A 184 10.39 -3.04 -6.69
CA VAL A 184 9.12 -3.48 -7.26
C VAL A 184 9.14 -4.98 -7.42
N GLY A 185 8.11 -5.65 -6.90
CA GLY A 185 7.92 -7.08 -7.13
C GLY A 185 7.64 -7.38 -8.59
N ARG A 186 6.58 -6.78 -9.14
CA ARG A 186 6.23 -6.85 -10.56
C ARG A 186 5.54 -5.58 -11.07
N LEU A 187 5.97 -5.12 -12.26
CA LEU A 187 5.29 -4.06 -13.01
C LEU A 187 4.16 -4.67 -13.86
N ILE A 188 2.93 -4.18 -13.70
CA ILE A 188 1.75 -4.66 -14.41
C ILE A 188 1.05 -3.47 -15.07
N PRO A 189 1.17 -3.27 -16.39
CA PRO A 189 0.36 -2.30 -17.10
C PRO A 189 -1.12 -2.65 -16.93
N THR A 190 -1.92 -1.68 -16.51
CA THR A 190 -3.37 -1.84 -16.34
C THR A 190 -4.11 -0.73 -17.08
N SER A 191 -5.39 -0.92 -17.37
CA SER A 191 -6.32 0.17 -17.66
C SER A 191 -6.86 0.79 -16.35
N LYS A 192 -7.53 1.94 -16.44
CA LYS A 192 -8.20 2.56 -15.29
C LYS A 192 -9.36 1.72 -14.72
N ARG A 193 -9.96 0.85 -15.54
CA ARG A 193 -11.06 -0.06 -15.13
C ARG A 193 -10.56 -1.37 -14.52
N GLU A 194 -9.29 -1.68 -14.73
CA GLU A 194 -8.66 -2.84 -14.13
C GLU A 194 -8.20 -2.53 -12.71
N ILE A 195 -8.18 -3.54 -11.86
CA ILE A 195 -7.81 -3.45 -10.46
C ILE A 195 -6.91 -4.64 -10.13
N ILE A 196 -5.89 -4.39 -9.33
CA ILE A 196 -5.03 -5.42 -8.76
C ILE A 196 -5.59 -5.78 -7.39
N GLU A 197 -5.98 -7.04 -7.21
CA GLU A 197 -6.36 -7.56 -5.90
C GLU A 197 -5.22 -8.42 -5.36
N VAL A 198 -4.52 -7.92 -4.35
CA VAL A 198 -3.55 -8.71 -3.58
C VAL A 198 -4.30 -9.38 -2.44
N LYS A 199 -4.15 -10.69 -2.32
CA LYS A 199 -4.68 -11.49 -1.20
C LYS A 199 -3.52 -12.15 -0.48
N LEU A 200 -3.49 -11.98 0.84
CA LEU A 200 -2.48 -12.58 1.72
C LEU A 200 -3.15 -13.42 2.81
N ASN A 201 -2.58 -14.57 3.14
CA ASN A 201 -3.18 -15.49 4.10
C ASN A 201 -3.49 -14.82 5.46
N GLU A 202 -2.62 -13.92 5.94
CA GLU A 202 -2.75 -13.21 7.21
C GLU A 202 -3.97 -12.27 7.27
N VAL A 203 -4.48 -11.85 6.12
CA VAL A 203 -5.53 -10.83 6.00
C VAL A 203 -6.81 -11.40 5.39
N ASP A 204 -6.67 -12.28 4.40
CA ASP A 204 -7.74 -12.70 3.49
C ASP A 204 -8.03 -14.21 3.52
N GLY A 205 -7.20 -15.01 4.19
CA GLY A 205 -7.29 -16.48 4.17
C GLY A 205 -7.04 -17.12 2.79
N GLN A 206 -6.48 -16.35 1.86
CA GLN A 206 -6.08 -16.78 0.52
C GLN A 206 -4.76 -16.10 0.15
N GLU A 207 -4.00 -16.71 -0.76
CA GLU A 207 -2.71 -16.17 -1.17
C GLU A 207 -2.53 -16.17 -2.70
N GLN A 208 -2.74 -14.99 -3.29
CA GLN A 208 -2.66 -14.79 -4.73
C GLN A 208 -2.76 -13.30 -5.07
N VAL A 209 -2.31 -12.94 -6.27
CA VAL A 209 -2.60 -11.63 -6.88
C VAL A 209 -3.48 -11.85 -8.10
N LEU A 210 -4.59 -11.13 -8.19
CA LEU A 210 -5.56 -11.20 -9.28
C LEU A 210 -5.62 -9.88 -10.04
N LEU A 211 -5.85 -9.97 -11.35
CA LEU A 211 -6.32 -8.87 -12.17
C LEU A 211 -7.85 -8.99 -12.29
N VAL A 212 -8.55 -7.99 -11.80
CA VAL A 212 -10.02 -7.90 -11.93
C VAL A 212 -10.39 -6.65 -12.71
N GLU A 213 -11.56 -6.63 -13.31
CA GLU A 213 -12.07 -5.51 -14.09
C GLU A 213 -13.45 -5.13 -13.60
N LEU A 214 -13.64 -3.83 -13.39
CA LEU A 214 -14.93 -3.25 -13.05
C LEU A 214 -15.86 -3.34 -14.26
N MET A 215 -16.98 -4.04 -14.08
CA MET A 215 -18.07 -4.12 -15.05
C MET A 215 -19.10 -3.03 -14.77
N ASP A 216 -19.69 -2.51 -15.85
CA ASP A 216 -20.78 -1.53 -15.83
C ASP A 216 -22.09 -2.07 -15.21
#